data_AF-E2PX32-F1
#
_entry.id   AF-E2PX32-F1
#
_cell.length_a   1.000
_cell.length_b   1.000
_cell.length_c   1.000
_cell.angle_alpha   90.00
_cell.angle_beta   90.00
_cell.angle_gamma   90.00
#
_symmetry.space_group_name_H-M   'P 1'
#
loop_
_entity.id
_entity.type
_entity.pdbx_description
1 polymer ?
#
loop_
_entity_poly.entity_id
_entity_poly.type
_entity_poly.pdbx_seq_one_letter_code
_entity_poly.pdbx_strand_id
1 'polypeptide(L)' 'MVEVAAVAGISAETLRKIETGRAPTPAFFTVAALATALGLSMDELATRCALTPTA' A
#
# COMPACT_ATOMS: atom_id res chain seq x y z
N MET A 1 -9.13 -7.18 -2.85
CA MET A 1 -7.85 -7.70 -2.31
C MET A 1 -7.08 -8.49 -3.36
N VAL A 2 -7.62 -9.60 -3.89
CA VAL A 2 -6.94 -10.38 -4.96
C VAL A 2 -6.68 -9.55 -6.21
N GLU A 3 -7.68 -8.78 -6.67
CA GLU A 3 -7.55 -7.91 -7.84
C GLU A 3 -6.48 -6.83 -7.66
N VAL A 4 -6.51 -6.09 -6.54
CA VAL A 4 -5.50 -5.08 -6.19
C VAL A 4 -4.09 -5.69 -6.18
N ALA A 5 -3.94 -6.88 -5.59
CA ALA A 5 -2.65 -7.58 -5.56
C ALA A 5 -2.17 -7.94 -6.97
N ALA A 6 -3.07 -8.46 -7.82
CA ALA A 6 -2.76 -8.80 -9.21
C ALA A 6 -2.34 -7.57 -10.02
N VAL A 7 -3.07 -6.46 -9.92
CA VAL A 7 -2.72 -5.20 -10.61
C VAL A 7 -1.39 -4.65 -10.10
N ALA A 8 -1.10 -4.75 -8.80
CA ALA A 8 0.16 -4.31 -8.21
C ALA A 8 1.33 -5.28 -8.42
N GLY A 9 1.13 -6.42 -9.10
CA GLY A 9 2.19 -7.40 -9.36
C GLY A 9 2.70 -8.14 -8.13
N ILE A 10 1.87 -8.28 -7.09
CA ILE A 10 2.22 -9.00 -5.85
C ILE A 10 1.22 -10.11 -5.53
N SER A 11 1.60 -11.06 -4.68
CA SER A 11 0.66 -12.07 -4.21
C SER A 11 -0.39 -11.48 -3.26
N ALA A 12 -1.59 -12.06 -3.21
CA ALA A 12 -2.62 -11.69 -2.24
C ALA A 12 -2.13 -11.88 -0.78
N GLU A 13 -1.25 -12.86 -0.54
CA GLU A 13 -0.63 -13.04 0.78
C GLU A 13 0.33 -11.91 1.12
N THR A 14 1.11 -11.41 0.15
CA THR A 14 1.99 -10.25 0.33
C THR A 14 1.17 -9.01 0.70
N LEU A 15 0.07 -8.76 -0.02
CA LEU A 15 -0.83 -7.65 0.31
C LEU A 15 -1.38 -7.78 1.74
N ARG A 16 -1.83 -8.98 2.12
CA ARG A 16 -2.31 -9.25 3.48
C ARG A 16 -1.23 -9.03 4.56
N LYS A 17 0.05 -9.36 4.28
CA LYS A 17 1.16 -9.05 5.19
C LYS A 17 1.37 -7.55 5.34
N ILE A 18 1.24 -6.76 4.27
CA ILE A 18 1.31 -5.30 4.33
C ILE A 18 0.17 -4.74 5.18
N GLU A 19 -1.07 -5.16 4.93
CA GLU A 19 -2.26 -4.69 5.67
C GLU A 19 -2.21 -5.03 7.16
N THR A 20 -1.60 -6.17 7.51
CA THR A 20 -1.47 -6.62 8.90
C THR A 20 -0.20 -6.14 9.59
N GLY A 21 0.62 -5.30 8.93
CA GLY A 21 1.89 -4.81 9.46
C GLY A 21 2.99 -5.87 9.56
N ARG A 22 2.78 -7.04 8.97
CA ARG A 22 3.75 -8.16 8.91
C ARG A 22 4.73 -8.07 7.74
N ALA A 23 4.68 -6.98 6.98
CA ALA A 23 5.71 -6.56 6.05
C ALA A 23 6.31 -5.24 6.58
N PRO A 24 7.34 -5.28 7.44
CA PRO A 24 7.83 -4.09 8.15
C PRO A 24 8.50 -3.05 7.23
N THR A 25 8.97 -3.47 6.05
CA THR A 25 9.66 -2.62 5.09
C THR A 25 9.29 -3.01 3.66
N PRO A 26 8.04 -2.75 3.21
CA PRO A 26 7.70 -2.97 1.81
C PRO A 26 8.58 -2.10 0.93
N ALA A 27 9.04 -2.65 -0.20
CA ALA A 27 9.86 -1.88 -1.13
C ALA A 27 9.06 -0.66 -1.65
N PHE A 28 9.75 0.47 -1.86
CA PHE A 28 9.10 1.71 -2.34
C PHE A 28 8.27 1.47 -3.62
N PHE A 29 8.81 0.72 -4.57
CA PHE A 29 8.10 0.39 -5.81
C PHE A 29 6.87 -0.49 -5.58
N THR A 30 6.84 -1.31 -4.52
CA THR A 30 5.63 -2.03 -4.11
C THR A 30 4.55 -1.06 -3.62
N VAL A 31 4.93 -0.05 -2.85
CA VAL A 31 4.00 1.01 -2.40
C VAL A 31 3.47 1.80 -3.60
N ALA A 32 4.33 2.19 -4.54
CA ALA A 32 3.92 2.92 -5.75
C ALA A 32 2.99 2.10 -6.67
N ALA A 33 3.26 0.79 -6.82
CA ALA A 33 2.39 -0.11 -7.57
C ALA A 33 1.01 -0.27 -6.92
N LEU A 34 0.95 -0.35 -5.59
CA LEU A 34 -0.31 -0.38 -4.84
C LEU A 34 -1.09 0.93 -4.96
N ALA A 35 -0.43 2.08 -4.89
CA ALA A 35 -1.06 3.38 -5.12
C ALA A 35 -1.72 3.44 -6.51
N THR A 36 -0.97 3.02 -7.54
CA THR A 36 -1.45 2.97 -8.93
C THR A 36 -2.64 2.01 -9.07
N ALA A 37 -2.57 0.82 -8.46
CA ALA A 37 -3.64 -0.18 -8.49
C ALA A 37 -4.94 0.32 -7.83
N LEU A 38 -4.83 1.24 -6.87
CA LEU A 38 -5.96 1.85 -6.17
C LEU A 38 -6.45 3.16 -6.84
N GLY A 39 -5.82 3.58 -7.94
CA GLY A 39 -6.13 4.85 -8.60
C GLY A 39 -5.74 6.08 -7.79
N LEU A 40 -4.77 5.96 -6.88
CA LEU A 40 -4.29 7.02 -6.00
C LEU A 40 -2.98 7.60 -6.52
N SER A 41 -2.82 8.92 -6.38
CA SER A 41 -1.50 9.56 -6.49
C SER A 41 -0.67 9.30 -5.23
N MET A 42 0.65 9.45 -5.33
CA MET A 42 1.53 9.32 -4.16
C MET A 42 1.30 10.44 -3.13
N ASP A 43 0.93 11.65 -3.58
CA ASP A 43 0.56 12.77 -2.70
C ASP A 43 -0.73 12.49 -1.92
N GLU A 44 -1.71 11.88 -2.58
CA GLU A 44 -2.96 11.49 -1.93
C GLU A 44 -2.73 10.37 -0.90
N LEU A 45 -1.90 9.39 -1.24
CA LEU A 45 -1.51 8.33 -0.30
C LEU A 45 -0.79 8.90 0.92
N ALA A 46 0.18 9.82 0.71
CA ALA A 46 0.91 10.47 1.80
C ALA A 46 -0.03 11.26 2.73
N THR A 47 -0.99 12.00 2.15
CA THR A 47 -1.99 12.76 2.92
C THR A 47 -2.87 11.85 3.77
N ARG A 48 -3.32 10.72 3.22
CA ARG A 48 -4.18 9.75 3.93
C ARG A 48 -3.43 8.96 5.01
N CYS A 49 -2.13 8.73 4.82
CA CYS A 49 -1.27 8.00 5.75
C CYS A 49 -0.59 8.89 6.80
N ALA A 50 -0.71 10.22 6.68
CA ALA A 50 -0.25 11.12 7.72
C ALA A 50 -1.00 10.79 9.02
N LEU A 51 -0.29 10.28 10.02
CA LEU A 51 -0.82 10.14 11.36
C LEU A 51 -1.31 11.52 11.80
N THR A 52 -2.60 11.65 12.14
CA THR A 52 -3.08 12.84 12.85
C THR A 52 -2.16 13.04 14.05
N PRO A 53 -1.48 14.19 14.20
CA PRO A 53 -0.71 14.44 15.41
C PRO A 53 -1.66 14.29 16.58
N THR A 54 -1.39 13.32 17.46
CA THR A 54 -2.12 13.19 18.72
C THR A 54 -1.87 14.49 19.48
N ALA A 55 -2.91 15.31 19.62
CA ALA A 55 -2.90 16.49 20.49
C ALA A 55 -2.69 16.09 21.95
#